data_AF-A0A8X6V3W6-F1
#
_entry.id   AF-A0A8X6V3W6-F1
#
_cell.length_a   1.000
_cell.length_b   1.000
_cell.length_c   1.000
_cell.angle_alpha   90.00
_cell.angle_beta   90.00
_cell.angle_gamma   90.00
#
_symmetry.space_group_name_H-M   'P 1'
#
loop_
_entity.id
_entity.type
_entity.pdbx_description
1 polymer ?
#
loop_
_entity_poly.entity_id
_entity_poly.type
_entity_poly.pdbx_seq_one_letter_code
_entity_poly.pdbx_strand_id
1 'polypeptide(L)'
;MINQQQMDLQSTTKNQASDQKLSRVFTSTELLLTMAMLDLTKSPGPDGIFGQMLENLGQLGRQRLVDLVNLSWKKGRLPADWKRATIIPIKKAGKKT
;
A
#
# COMPACT_ATOMS: atom_id res chain seq x y z
N MET A 1 6.43 9.00 -41.84
CA MET A 1 5.29 9.56 -41.06
C MET A 1 4.44 8.48 -40.37
N ILE A 2 4.33 7.26 -40.93
CA ILE A 2 3.50 6.16 -40.36
C ILE A 2 4.04 5.62 -39.01
N ASN A 3 5.36 5.51 -38.84
CA ASN A 3 5.96 4.93 -37.62
C ASN A 3 5.87 5.84 -36.38
N GLN A 4 5.86 7.17 -36.56
CA GLN A 4 5.76 8.11 -35.44
C GLN A 4 4.38 8.05 -34.79
N GLN A 5 3.32 8.05 -35.61
CA GLN A 5 1.95 7.89 -35.14
C GLN A 5 1.72 6.54 -34.45
N GLN A 6 2.35 5.46 -34.93
CA GLN A 6 2.29 4.15 -34.25
C GLN A 6 3.02 4.13 -32.89
N MET A 7 4.17 4.82 -32.76
CA MET A 7 4.87 4.96 -31.48
C MET A 7 4.09 5.81 -30.46
N ASP A 8 3.48 6.90 -30.92
CA ASP A 8 2.70 7.81 -30.07
C ASP A 8 1.41 7.13 -29.57
N LEU A 9 0.73 6.37 -30.44
CA LEU A 9 -0.43 5.55 -30.04
C LEU A 9 -0.04 4.52 -28.98
N GLN A 10 1.05 3.76 -29.17
CA GLN A 10 1.48 2.76 -28.19
C GLN A 10 1.94 3.36 -26.86
N SER A 11 2.56 4.54 -26.87
CA SER A 11 2.93 5.26 -25.65
C SER A 11 1.71 5.74 -24.87
N THR A 12 0.68 6.21 -25.57
CA THR A 12 -0.59 6.66 -24.99
C THR A 12 -1.37 5.50 -24.39
N THR A 13 -1.45 4.35 -25.07
CA THR A 13 -2.16 3.16 -24.56
C THR A 13 -1.48 2.55 -23.33
N LYS A 14 -0.14 2.51 -23.30
CA LYS A 14 0.61 2.03 -22.12
C LYS A 14 0.40 2.93 -20.91
N ASN A 15 0.41 4.25 -21.10
CA ASN A 15 0.16 5.21 -20.03
C ASN A 15 -1.30 5.19 -19.55
N GLN A 16 -2.28 5.01 -20.44
CA GLN A 16 -3.68 4.82 -20.07
C GLN A 16 -3.89 3.55 -19.24
N ALA A 17 -3.27 2.43 -19.63
CA ALA A 17 -3.40 1.17 -18.90
C ALA A 17 -2.77 1.24 -17.48
N SER A 18 -1.64 1.93 -17.32
CA SER A 18 -1.05 2.16 -16.00
C SER A 18 -1.88 3.10 -15.14
N ASP A 19 -2.47 4.15 -15.73
CA ASP A 19 -3.31 5.11 -15.01
C ASP A 19 -4.62 4.46 -14.54
N GLN A 20 -5.21 3.59 -15.38
CA GLN A 20 -6.35 2.76 -15.00
C GLN A 20 -6.04 1.78 -13.87
N LYS A 21 -4.81 1.22 -13.83
CA LYS A 21 -4.39 0.33 -12.74
C LYS A 21 -4.24 1.07 -11.42
N LEU A 22 -3.79 2.33 -11.43
CA LEU A 22 -3.58 3.13 -10.22
C LEU A 22 -4.87 3.79 -9.70
N SER A 23 -5.86 4.01 -10.57
CA SER A 23 -7.12 4.67 -10.22
C SER A 23 -8.21 3.72 -9.70
N ARG A 24 -8.08 2.41 -9.95
CA ARG A 24 -9.06 1.41 -9.50
C ARG A 24 -8.96 1.13 -7.99
N VAL A 25 -10.00 0.48 -7.48
CA VAL A 25 -10.04 -0.01 -6.09
C VAL A 25 -9.12 -1.20 -5.87
N PHE A 26 -8.67 -1.36 -4.64
CA PHE A 26 -7.86 -2.49 -4.18
C PHE A 26 -8.67 -3.79 -4.15
N THR A 27 -8.01 -4.90 -4.48
CA THR A 27 -8.58 -6.24 -4.57
C THR A 27 -8.10 -7.13 -3.42
N SER A 28 -8.86 -8.18 -3.11
CA SER A 28 -8.44 -9.19 -2.14
C SER A 28 -7.13 -9.89 -2.55
N THR A 29 -6.89 -10.07 -3.85
CA THR A 29 -5.64 -10.64 -4.36
C THR A 29 -4.44 -9.74 -4.04
N GLU A 30 -4.57 -8.42 -4.23
CA GLU A 30 -3.52 -7.48 -3.85
C GLU A 30 -3.24 -7.51 -2.35
N LEU A 31 -4.29 -7.65 -1.52
CA LEU A 31 -4.10 -7.83 -0.08
C LEU A 31 -3.30 -9.10 0.21
N LEU A 32 -3.69 -10.25 -0.35
CA LEU A 32 -3.01 -11.52 -0.09
C LEU A 32 -1.54 -11.51 -0.53
N LEU A 33 -1.24 -10.93 -1.70
CA LEU A 33 0.14 -10.74 -2.15
C LEU A 33 0.93 -9.84 -1.20
N THR A 34 0.32 -8.75 -0.73
CA THR A 34 0.95 -7.83 0.22
C THR A 34 1.23 -8.51 1.55
N MET A 35 0.30 -9.33 2.04
CA MET A 35 0.47 -10.10 3.28
C MET A 35 1.61 -11.11 3.17
N ALA A 36 1.78 -11.77 2.02
CA ALA A 36 2.90 -12.69 1.77
C ALA A 36 4.27 -11.99 1.73
N MET A 37 4.29 -10.68 1.48
CA MET A 37 5.52 -9.87 1.41
C MET A 37 5.76 -9.04 2.69
N LEU A 38 4.93 -9.20 3.72
CA LEU A 38 4.96 -8.36 4.92
C LEU A 38 6.16 -8.70 5.80
N ASP A 39 6.95 -7.69 6.17
CA ASP A 39 8.01 -7.85 7.18
C ASP A 39 7.41 -7.79 8.59
N LEU A 40 7.26 -8.96 9.20
CA LEU A 40 6.66 -9.14 10.53
C LEU A 40 7.52 -8.57 11.67
N THR A 41 8.78 -8.20 11.42
CA THR A 41 9.69 -7.66 12.43
C THR A 41 9.57 -6.14 12.59
N LYS A 42 8.80 -5.48 11.71
CA LYS A 42 8.61 -4.03 11.76
C LYS A 42 7.78 -3.61 12.97
N SER A 43 8.14 -2.45 13.52
CA SER A 43 7.38 -1.79 14.58
C SER A 43 5.99 -1.35 14.07
N PRO A 44 4.97 -1.37 14.94
CA PRO A 44 3.62 -0.96 14.57
C PRO A 44 3.55 0.56 14.41
N GLY A 45 2.49 1.02 13.75
CA GLY A 45 2.13 2.44 13.75
C GLY A 45 1.62 2.91 15.12
N PRO A 46 1.22 4.20 15.23
CA PRO A 46 0.56 4.72 16.43
C PRO A 46 -0.73 3.99 16.81
N ASP A 47 -1.33 3.25 15.86
CA ASP A 47 -2.50 2.40 16.06
C ASP A 47 -2.20 1.08 16.78
N GLY A 48 -0.92 0.73 16.97
CA GLY A 48 -0.49 -0.49 17.65
C GLY A 48 -0.72 -1.77 16.85
N ILE A 49 -1.06 -1.69 15.57
CA ILE A 49 -1.32 -2.86 14.73
C ILE A 49 0.00 -3.40 14.19
N PHE A 50 0.39 -4.60 14.65
CA PHE A 50 1.58 -5.30 14.17
C PHE A 50 1.30 -6.10 12.90
N GLY A 51 2.34 -6.32 12.09
CA GLY A 51 2.22 -7.17 10.90
C GLY A 51 1.75 -8.59 11.22
N GLN A 52 2.17 -9.14 12.37
CA GLN A 52 1.72 -10.45 12.86
C GLN A 52 0.21 -10.50 13.12
N MET A 53 -0.40 -9.39 13.56
CA MET A 53 -1.85 -9.33 13.75
C MET A 53 -2.57 -9.40 12.41
N LEU A 54 -2.02 -8.74 11.38
CA LEU A 54 -2.54 -8.79 10.02
C LEU A 54 -2.43 -10.19 9.43
N GLU A 55 -1.31 -10.88 9.61
CA GLU A 55 -1.13 -12.26 9.14
C GLU A 55 -2.19 -13.21 9.71
N ASN A 56 -2.50 -13.05 10.99
CA ASN A 56 -3.47 -13.87 11.73
C ASN A 56 -4.94 -13.44 11.51
N LEU A 57 -5.23 -12.46 10.64
CA LEU A 57 -6.61 -12.13 10.30
C LEU A 57 -7.29 -13.31 9.60
N GLY A 58 -8.45 -13.71 10.11
CA GLY A 58 -9.35 -14.64 9.42
C GLY A 58 -9.95 -14.02 8.14
N GLN A 59 -10.62 -14.85 7.34
CA GLN A 59 -11.18 -14.45 6.04
C GLN A 59 -12.08 -13.22 6.12
N LEU A 60 -12.99 -13.17 7.11
CA LEU A 60 -13.86 -12.01 7.32
C LEU A 60 -13.05 -10.75 7.63
N GLY A 61 -12.02 -10.85 8.47
CA GLY A 61 -11.15 -9.72 8.80
C GLY A 61 -10.43 -9.19 7.55
N ARG A 62 -9.89 -10.09 6.72
CA ARG A 62 -9.23 -9.72 5.46
C ARG A 62 -10.19 -9.00 4.51
N GLN A 63 -11.43 -9.47 4.40
CA GLN A 63 -12.46 -8.79 3.62
C GLN A 63 -12.75 -7.39 4.16
N ARG A 64 -12.93 -7.24 5.48
CA ARG A 64 -13.15 -5.94 6.11
C ARG A 64 -11.98 -4.98 5.91
N LEU A 65 -10.75 -5.48 5.90
CA LEU A 65 -9.56 -4.66 5.65
C LEU A 65 -9.57 -4.08 4.22
N VAL A 66 -9.88 -4.89 3.21
CA VAL A 66 -10.04 -4.42 1.82
C VAL A 66 -11.15 -3.38 1.73
N ASP A 67 -12.30 -3.64 2.36
CA ASP A 67 -13.44 -2.71 2.37
C ASP A 67 -13.04 -1.37 3.00
N LEU A 68 -12.32 -1.39 4.13
CA LEU A 68 -11.87 -0.20 4.84
C LEU A 68 -10.90 0.64 4.01
N VAL A 69 -9.89 0.00 3.40
CA VAL A 69 -8.91 0.69 2.55
C VAL A 69 -9.60 1.28 1.32
N ASN A 70 -10.53 0.55 0.70
CA ASN A 70 -11.30 1.05 -0.44
C ASN A 70 -12.26 2.17 -0.09
N LEU A 71 -12.84 2.15 1.12
CA LEU A 71 -13.67 3.24 1.62
C LEU A 71 -12.83 4.51 1.76
N SER A 72 -11.65 4.39 2.36
CA SER A 72 -10.67 5.48 2.51
C SER A 72 -10.26 6.05 1.15
N TRP A 73 -9.94 5.19 0.18
CA TRP A 73 -9.61 5.56 -1.20
C TRP A 73 -10.74 6.35 -1.87
N LYS A 74 -11.97 5.80 -1.87
CA LYS A 74 -13.14 6.44 -2.51
C LYS A 74 -13.53 7.77 -1.87
N LYS A 75 -13.34 7.91 -0.55
CA LYS A 75 -13.69 9.13 0.18
C LYS A 75 -12.56 10.16 0.20
N GLY A 76 -11.35 9.78 -0.19
CA GLY A 76 -10.15 10.63 -0.07
C GLY A 76 -9.84 11.00 1.38
N ARG A 77 -10.16 10.13 2.35
CA ARG A 77 -10.04 10.41 3.78
C ARG A 77 -9.25 9.32 4.48
N LEU A 78 -8.06 9.68 4.96
CA LEU A 78 -7.22 8.80 5.79
C LEU A 78 -7.51 9.01 7.28
N PRO A 79 -7.43 7.96 8.11
CA PRO A 79 -7.37 8.08 9.56
C PRO A 79 -6.27 9.05 10.01
N ALA A 80 -6.50 9.76 11.11
CA ALA A 80 -5.53 10.71 11.63
C ALA A 80 -4.23 10.00 12.09
N ASP A 81 -4.33 8.79 12.64
CA ASP A 81 -3.19 7.97 13.05
C ASP A 81 -2.26 7.61 11.90
N TRP A 82 -2.79 7.37 10.70
CA TRP A 82 -1.98 7.03 9.52
C TRP A 82 -1.12 8.20 9.04
N LYS A 83 -1.43 9.43 9.48
CA LYS A 83 -0.64 10.64 9.18
C LYS A 83 0.40 10.94 10.26
N ARG A 84 0.42 10.17 11.35
CA ARG A 84 1.33 10.34 12.49
C ARG A 84 2.43 9.29 12.44
N ALA A 85 3.62 9.67 12.90
CA ALA A 85 4.75 8.75 13.05
C ALA A 85 5.38 8.92 14.43
N THR A 86 5.78 7.80 15.04
CA THR A 86 6.54 7.78 16.29
C THR A 86 8.03 7.79 15.95
N ILE A 87 8.74 8.84 16.36
CA ILE A 87 10.18 8.96 16.12
C ILE A 87 10.94 8.46 17.35
N ILE A 88 11.70 7.38 17.16
CA ILE A 88 12.57 6.80 18.18
C ILE A 88 14.01 6.89 17.66
N PRO A 89 14.85 7.82 18.18
CA PRO A 89 16.24 7.90 17.78
C PRO A 89 17.01 6.64 18.19
N ILE A 90 17.54 5.89 17.22
CA ILE A 90 18.38 4.72 17.46
C ILE A 90 19.84 5.09 17.19
N LYS A 91 20.69 4.95 18.21
CA LYS A 91 22.13 5.16 18.06
C LYS A 91 22.71 4.03 17.21
N LYS A 92 23.36 4.37 16.08
CA LYS A 92 24.11 3.40 15.27
C LYS A 92 25.31 2.86 16.07
N ALA A 93 25.55 1.56 15.99
CA ALA A 93 26.71 0.92 16.62
C ALA A 93 28.03 1.55 16.11
N GLY A 94 29.03 1.65 16.98
CA GLY A 94 30.38 2.13 16.63
C GLY A 94 30.58 3.64 16.54
N LYS A 95 29.53 4.46 16.69
CA LYS A 95 29.67 5.92 16.76
C LYS A 95 29.98 6.36 18.20
N LYS A 96 31.17 6.93 18.42
CA LYS A 96 31.49 7.66 19.66
C LYS A 96 30.75 9.01 19.64
N THR A 97 30.17 9.36 20.77
CA THR A 97 29.51 10.65 21.05
C THR A 97 30.53 11.76 21.12
#